data_AF-A0A226MAR8-F1
#
_entry.id   AF-A0A226MAR8-F1
#
_cell.length_a   1.000
_cell.length_b   1.000
_cell.length_c   1.000
_cell.angle_alpha   90.00
_cell.angle_beta   90.00
_cell.angle_gamma   90.00
#
_symmetry.space_group_name_H-M   'P 1'
#
loop_
_entity.id
_entity.type
_entity.pdbx_description
1 polymer ?
#
loop_
_entity_poly.entity_id
_entity_poly.type
_entity_poly.pdbx_seq_one_letter_code
_entity_poly.pdbx_strand_id
1 'polypeptide(L)'
;MSSRLRVVVATVAFGMGLDKADVRAVVHYHMPRSFESYVQEIGRAGRDGEPAQCHLFLDPEVMVLWTIETLLCYLELHPRRWLELLPHTYAVCTVSCAGGHAQLRAAARSCPPLAAALSLSPPPPSSSSIRFDLIALSDSLGWEAPLVRRALLGAGRDGVAVEFSEPAFRVRSYGDLSGAESDAACLFLLRRARRHRAAELRRLRRCLSAFQR
;
A
#
# COMPACT_ATOMS: atom_id res chain seq x y z
N MET A 1 -30.91 -1.61 -18.38
CA MET A 1 -29.58 -2.04 -18.86
C MET A 1 -29.75 -3.26 -19.76
N SER A 2 -29.16 -3.27 -20.96
CA SER A 2 -29.19 -4.42 -21.87
C SER A 2 -28.46 -5.61 -21.24
N SER A 3 -29.10 -6.79 -21.21
CA SER A 3 -28.70 -8.05 -20.52
C SER A 3 -27.42 -8.73 -21.06
N ARG A 4 -26.49 -7.97 -21.64
CA ARG A 4 -25.27 -8.51 -22.27
C ARG A 4 -24.15 -8.85 -21.28
N LEU A 5 -24.23 -8.40 -20.04
CA LEU A 5 -23.20 -8.59 -19.02
C LEU A 5 -23.71 -9.47 -17.87
N ARG A 6 -23.03 -10.60 -17.63
CA ARG A 6 -23.43 -11.61 -16.63
C ARG A 6 -22.88 -11.35 -15.22
N VAL A 7 -21.73 -10.68 -15.10
CA VAL A 7 -21.05 -10.43 -13.82
C VAL A 7 -20.58 -8.98 -13.80
N VAL A 8 -20.78 -8.31 -12.68
CA VAL A 8 -20.24 -6.97 -12.38
C VAL A 8 -19.37 -7.09 -11.15
N VAL A 9 -18.12 -6.63 -11.24
CA VAL A 9 -17.20 -6.53 -10.10
C VAL A 9 -17.11 -5.06 -9.70
N ALA A 10 -17.38 -4.77 -8.43
CA ALA A 10 -17.44 -3.41 -7.91
C ALA A 10 -16.82 -3.30 -6.52
N THR A 11 -16.27 -2.14 -6.18
CA THR A 11 -15.87 -1.80 -4.81
C THR A 11 -17.07 -1.25 -4.05
N VAL A 12 -17.04 -1.30 -2.71
CA VAL A 12 -18.13 -0.80 -1.84
C VAL A 12 -18.46 0.68 -2.13
N ALA A 13 -17.49 1.47 -2.62
CA ALA A 13 -17.69 2.86 -3.02
C ALA A 13 -18.60 3.05 -4.25
N PHE A 14 -18.89 1.98 -5.01
CA PHE A 14 -19.82 2.00 -6.15
C PHE A 14 -21.28 1.71 -5.76
N GLY A 15 -21.56 1.58 -4.45
CA GLY A 15 -22.84 1.15 -3.89
C GLY A 15 -24.03 2.10 -4.07
N MET A 16 -23.96 3.16 -4.88
CA MET A 16 -25.12 4.04 -5.11
C MET A 16 -25.81 3.85 -6.48
N GLY A 17 -25.33 2.95 -7.35
CA GLY A 17 -25.75 2.98 -8.76
C GLY A 17 -26.42 1.74 -9.36
N LEU A 18 -26.34 0.56 -8.74
CA LEU A 18 -26.90 -0.67 -9.32
C LEU A 18 -28.31 -0.93 -8.79
N ASP A 19 -29.32 -0.53 -9.58
CA ASP A 19 -30.73 -0.83 -9.37
C ASP A 19 -31.25 -1.72 -10.52
N LYS A 20 -31.08 -3.03 -10.37
CA LYS A 20 -31.56 -4.05 -11.31
C LYS A 20 -32.35 -5.09 -10.52
N ALA A 21 -33.60 -5.32 -10.92
CA ALA A 21 -34.52 -6.13 -10.12
C ALA A 21 -34.12 -7.62 -10.07
N ASP A 22 -33.57 -8.14 -11.16
CA ASP A 22 -33.26 -9.55 -11.42
C ASP A 22 -31.80 -9.93 -11.13
N VAL A 23 -31.19 -9.33 -10.10
CA VAL A 23 -29.86 -9.73 -9.64
C VAL A 23 -29.95 -11.08 -8.91
N ARG A 24 -29.32 -12.11 -9.47
CA ARG A 24 -29.39 -13.49 -8.96
C ARG A 24 -28.35 -13.85 -7.90
N ALA A 25 -27.26 -13.11 -7.82
CA ALA A 25 -26.25 -13.35 -6.80
C ALA A 25 -25.47 -12.09 -6.40
N VAL A 26 -25.06 -12.05 -5.13
CA VAL A 26 -24.09 -11.08 -4.59
C VAL A 26 -22.95 -11.88 -3.95
N VAL A 27 -21.71 -11.58 -4.33
CA VAL A 27 -20.53 -12.26 -3.78
C VAL A 27 -19.61 -11.23 -3.15
N HIS A 28 -19.36 -11.39 -1.87
CA HIS A 28 -18.43 -10.58 -1.09
C HIS A 28 -17.08 -11.27 -1.04
N TYR A 29 -16.09 -10.69 -1.72
CA TYR A 29 -14.71 -11.18 -1.63
C TYR A 29 -14.02 -10.80 -0.31
N HIS A 30 -14.52 -9.76 0.38
CA HIS A 30 -14.03 -9.33 1.68
C HIS A 30 -15.20 -9.15 2.67
N MET A 31 -14.90 -9.24 3.97
CA MET A 31 -15.85 -8.91 5.02
C MET A 31 -16.35 -7.45 4.88
N PRO A 32 -17.67 -7.22 4.80
CA PRO A 32 -18.24 -5.88 4.80
C PRO A 32 -17.86 -5.08 6.04
N ARG A 33 -17.77 -3.75 5.88
CA ARG A 33 -17.38 -2.84 6.97
C ARG A 33 -18.38 -2.80 8.11
N SER A 34 -19.64 -3.18 7.88
CA SER A 34 -20.62 -3.42 8.91
C SER A 34 -21.71 -4.40 8.53
N PHE A 35 -22.52 -4.81 9.52
CA PHE A 35 -23.69 -5.64 9.26
C PHE A 35 -24.71 -4.87 8.43
N GLU A 36 -24.90 -3.58 8.73
CA GLU A 36 -25.76 -2.68 7.97
C GLU A 36 -25.30 -2.57 6.52
N SER A 37 -23.98 -2.42 6.30
CA SER A 37 -23.38 -2.45 4.95
C SER A 37 -23.64 -3.78 4.26
N TYR A 38 -23.43 -4.90 4.96
CA TYR A 38 -23.70 -6.23 4.39
C TYR A 38 -25.17 -6.37 3.95
N VAL A 39 -26.12 -6.03 4.82
CA VAL A 39 -27.56 -6.08 4.55
C VAL A 39 -27.93 -5.19 3.36
N GLN A 40 -27.40 -3.96 3.32
CA GLN A 40 -27.64 -3.03 2.23
C GLN A 40 -27.08 -3.54 0.89
N GLU A 41 -25.94 -4.22 0.92
CA GLU A 41 -25.27 -4.77 -0.26
C GLU A 41 -25.98 -6.01 -0.79
N ILE A 42 -26.34 -6.97 0.07
CA ILE A 42 -27.09 -8.18 -0.34
C ILE A 42 -28.53 -7.86 -0.74
N GLY A 43 -29.12 -6.79 -0.19
CA GLY A 43 -30.48 -6.32 -0.53
C GLY A 43 -30.65 -5.80 -1.97
N ARG A 44 -29.62 -5.95 -2.80
CA ARG A 44 -29.68 -5.74 -4.26
C ARG A 44 -30.13 -6.98 -5.01
N ALA A 45 -29.97 -8.17 -4.43
CA ALA A 45 -30.34 -9.43 -5.05
C ALA A 45 -31.84 -9.71 -4.84
N GLY A 46 -32.48 -10.40 -5.80
CA GLY A 46 -33.83 -10.95 -5.63
C GLY A 46 -34.95 -9.91 -5.46
N ARG A 47 -34.81 -8.70 -6.02
CA ARG A 47 -35.83 -7.64 -5.90
C ARG A 47 -37.09 -7.92 -6.74
N ASP A 48 -36.98 -8.80 -7.72
CA ASP A 48 -38.10 -9.36 -8.50
C ASP A 48 -38.87 -10.47 -7.76
N GLY A 49 -38.45 -10.85 -6.54
CA GLY A 49 -39.09 -11.89 -5.74
C GLY A 49 -38.58 -13.31 -6.02
N GLU A 50 -37.74 -13.49 -7.03
CA GLU A 50 -37.15 -14.80 -7.35
C GLU A 50 -35.93 -15.10 -6.48
N PRO A 51 -35.65 -16.38 -6.17
CA PRO A 51 -34.51 -16.78 -5.35
C PRO A 51 -33.18 -16.18 -5.81
N ALA A 52 -32.37 -15.75 -4.84
CA ALA A 52 -31.04 -15.22 -5.08
C ALA A 52 -30.04 -15.72 -4.03
N GLN A 53 -28.76 -15.81 -4.41
CA GLN A 53 -27.70 -16.35 -3.56
C GLN A 53 -26.72 -15.27 -3.11
N CYS A 54 -26.38 -15.25 -1.83
CA CYS A 54 -25.38 -14.32 -1.28
C CYS A 54 -24.26 -15.10 -0.62
N HIS A 55 -23.03 -14.92 -1.11
CA HIS A 55 -21.84 -15.64 -0.64
C HIS A 55 -20.81 -14.66 -0.09
N LEU A 56 -20.18 -15.02 1.03
CA LEU A 56 -19.12 -14.23 1.65
C LEU A 56 -17.86 -15.09 1.81
N PHE A 57 -16.77 -14.66 1.18
CA PHE A 57 -15.44 -15.24 1.40
C PHE A 57 -14.77 -14.59 2.61
N LEU A 58 -14.26 -15.43 3.50
CA LEU A 58 -13.47 -15.03 4.65
C LEU A 58 -12.00 -15.35 4.35
N ASP A 59 -11.23 -14.35 3.94
CA ASP A 59 -9.80 -14.50 3.67
C ASP A 59 -8.95 -13.92 4.83
N PRO A 60 -8.18 -14.75 5.55
CA PRO A 60 -7.28 -14.29 6.61
C PRO A 60 -5.96 -13.66 6.12
N GLU A 61 -5.58 -13.80 4.84
CA GLU A 61 -4.27 -13.38 4.31
C GLU A 61 -4.27 -11.93 3.79
N VAL A 62 -5.39 -11.44 3.25
CA VAL A 62 -5.52 -10.03 2.83
C VAL A 62 -5.28 -9.06 4.00
N MET A 63 -5.40 -9.52 5.25
CA MET A 63 -5.12 -8.73 6.44
C MET A 63 -3.66 -8.22 6.56
N VAL A 64 -2.67 -8.85 5.93
CA VAL A 64 -1.24 -8.61 6.27
C VAL A 64 -0.70 -7.26 5.77
N LEU A 65 -1.00 -6.85 4.54
CA LEU A 65 -0.57 -5.54 3.99
C LEU A 65 -1.28 -4.37 4.69
N TRP A 66 -2.58 -4.50 4.93
CA TRP A 66 -3.34 -3.53 5.74
C TRP A 66 -2.85 -3.51 7.19
N THR A 67 -2.27 -4.60 7.70
CA THR A 67 -1.71 -4.63 9.06
C THR A 67 -0.53 -3.67 9.17
N ILE A 68 0.44 -3.68 8.25
CA ILE A 68 1.62 -2.81 8.37
C ILE A 68 1.22 -1.33 8.36
N GLU A 69 0.44 -0.89 7.36
CA GLU A 69 -0.04 0.49 7.28
C GLU A 69 -0.88 0.87 8.51
N THR A 70 -1.80 0.00 8.95
CA THR A 70 -2.61 0.24 10.15
C THR A 70 -1.75 0.38 11.41
N LEU A 71 -0.70 -0.44 11.56
CA LEU A 71 0.23 -0.36 12.68
C LEU A 71 1.02 0.95 12.63
N LEU A 72 1.51 1.36 11.46
CA LEU A 72 2.20 2.64 11.27
C LEU A 72 1.28 3.83 11.64
N CYS A 73 0.04 3.83 11.14
CA CYS A 73 -0.96 4.84 11.50
C CYS A 73 -1.23 4.88 13.02
N TYR A 74 -1.26 3.72 13.70
CA TYR A 74 -1.41 3.71 15.15
C TYR A 74 -0.21 4.33 15.89
N LEU A 75 1.01 4.12 15.40
CA LEU A 75 2.22 4.73 15.97
C LEU A 75 2.24 6.25 15.74
N GLU A 76 1.83 6.70 14.56
CA GLU A 76 1.73 8.13 14.21
C GLU A 76 0.66 8.86 15.05
N LEU A 77 -0.53 8.26 15.21
CA LEU A 77 -1.62 8.81 16.01
C LEU A 77 -1.39 8.74 17.52
N HIS A 78 -0.34 8.05 17.97
CA HIS A 78 -0.04 7.96 19.39
C HIS A 78 0.42 9.33 19.93
N PRO A 79 0.02 9.77 21.14
CA PRO A 79 0.44 11.06 21.69
C PRO A 79 1.95 11.26 21.80
N ARG A 80 2.73 10.17 21.87
CA ARG A 80 4.20 10.20 21.87
C ARG A 80 4.84 10.39 20.49
N ARG A 81 4.05 10.39 19.40
CA ARG A 81 4.52 10.56 18.01
C ARG A 81 5.75 9.73 17.69
N TRP A 82 5.65 8.42 17.85
CA TRP A 82 6.81 7.53 17.66
C TRP A 82 7.37 7.56 16.23
N LEU A 83 6.52 7.89 15.27
CA LEU A 83 6.92 8.11 13.89
C LEU A 83 5.96 9.09 13.19
N GLU A 84 6.37 9.53 12.01
CA GLU A 84 5.53 10.21 11.02
C GLU A 84 5.49 9.37 9.74
N LEU A 85 4.29 9.21 9.18
CA LEU A 85 4.11 8.49 7.92
C LEU A 85 4.22 9.49 6.75
N LEU A 86 5.20 9.26 5.90
CA LEU A 86 5.45 10.07 4.71
C LEU A 86 4.76 9.45 3.48
N PRO A 87 4.51 10.22 2.41
CA PRO A 87 3.87 9.71 1.20
C PRO A 87 4.56 8.47 0.64
N HIS A 88 3.78 7.48 0.19
CA HIS A 88 4.32 6.26 -0.42
C HIS A 88 5.20 6.60 -1.62
N THR A 89 6.28 5.85 -1.75
CA THR A 89 7.25 6.01 -2.83
C THR A 89 7.86 4.65 -3.16
N TYR A 90 8.69 4.62 -4.19
CA TYR A 90 9.56 3.50 -4.49
C TYR A 90 10.84 3.61 -3.66
N ALA A 91 11.31 2.50 -3.12
CA ALA A 91 12.56 2.46 -2.35
C ALA A 91 13.79 2.38 -3.26
N VAL A 92 13.66 1.81 -4.46
CA VAL A 92 14.82 1.54 -5.32
C VAL A 92 14.74 2.28 -6.64
N CYS A 93 15.86 2.89 -7.02
CA CYS A 93 16.07 3.46 -8.34
C CYS A 93 17.13 2.66 -9.11
N THR A 94 16.84 2.34 -10.36
CA THR A 94 17.80 1.77 -11.31
C THR A 94 18.00 2.76 -12.45
N VAL A 95 19.25 3.08 -12.76
CA VAL A 95 19.62 3.91 -13.92
C VAL A 95 20.44 3.04 -14.86
N SER A 96 20.02 2.95 -16.11
CA SER A 96 20.70 2.19 -17.16
C SER A 96 21.02 3.06 -18.37
N CYS A 97 22.16 2.81 -19.01
CA CYS A 97 22.67 3.63 -20.11
C CYS A 97 23.04 2.75 -21.30
N ALA A 98 22.42 2.95 -22.46
CA ALA A 98 22.73 2.17 -23.67
C ALA A 98 24.18 2.39 -24.14
N GLY A 99 24.73 3.59 -23.91
CA GLY A 99 26.12 3.97 -24.17
C GLY A 99 27.12 3.58 -23.07
N GLY A 100 26.70 2.74 -22.11
CA GLY A 100 27.57 2.18 -21.08
C GLY A 100 28.09 3.18 -20.03
N HIS A 101 29.19 2.81 -19.36
CA HIS A 101 29.76 3.56 -18.23
C HIS A 101 30.12 5.02 -18.53
N ALA A 102 30.57 5.32 -19.75
CA ALA A 102 30.95 6.69 -20.14
C ALA A 102 29.73 7.62 -20.15
N GLN A 103 28.60 7.14 -20.69
CA GLN A 103 27.34 7.87 -20.71
C GLN A 103 26.78 8.05 -19.31
N LEU A 104 26.86 7.03 -18.46
CA LEU A 104 26.44 7.10 -17.05
C LEU A 104 27.21 8.20 -16.29
N ARG A 105 28.53 8.30 -16.49
CA ARG A 105 29.36 9.36 -15.91
C ARG A 105 29.03 10.74 -16.48
N ALA A 106 28.71 10.84 -17.76
CA ALA A 106 28.32 12.10 -18.38
C ALA A 106 27.00 12.62 -17.78
N ALA A 107 25.99 11.77 -17.66
CA ALA A 107 24.70 12.10 -17.05
C ALA A 107 24.83 12.55 -15.58
N ALA A 108 25.77 11.95 -14.84
CA ALA A 108 26.04 12.31 -13.45
C ALA A 108 26.57 13.75 -13.30
N ARG A 109 27.29 14.30 -14.29
CA ARG A 109 27.81 15.68 -14.22
C ARG A 109 26.71 16.72 -14.13
N SER A 110 25.53 16.42 -14.69
CA SER A 110 24.35 17.29 -14.69
C SER A 110 23.28 16.87 -13.68
N CYS A 111 23.49 15.79 -12.92
CA CYS A 111 22.50 15.24 -11.99
C CYS A 111 23.17 14.94 -10.64
N PRO A 112 23.08 15.86 -9.65
CA PRO A 112 23.72 15.69 -8.35
C PRO A 112 23.33 14.39 -7.63
N PRO A 113 22.06 13.94 -7.63
CA PRO A 113 21.73 12.66 -7.01
C PRO A 113 22.35 11.45 -7.70
N LEU A 114 22.47 11.47 -9.02
CA LEU A 114 23.14 10.38 -9.76
C LEU A 114 24.65 10.38 -9.47
N ALA A 115 25.28 11.55 -9.37
CA ALA A 115 26.67 11.66 -8.95
C ALA A 115 26.91 11.11 -7.54
N ALA A 116 26.04 11.46 -6.59
CA ALA A 116 26.11 10.94 -5.23
C ALA A 116 25.88 9.42 -5.20
N ALA A 117 24.91 8.91 -5.96
CA ALA A 117 24.67 7.47 -6.07
C ALA A 117 25.91 6.70 -6.59
N LEU A 118 26.56 7.21 -7.64
CA LEU A 118 27.81 6.61 -8.17
C LEU A 118 28.96 6.63 -7.15
N SER A 119 29.01 7.64 -6.29
CA SER A 119 30.02 7.73 -5.24
C SER A 119 29.75 6.78 -4.07
N LEU A 120 28.49 6.60 -3.69
CA LEU A 120 28.09 5.75 -2.56
C LEU A 120 28.04 4.27 -2.93
N SER A 121 27.65 3.95 -4.17
CA SER A 121 27.51 2.58 -4.66
C SER A 121 28.04 2.47 -6.08
N PRO A 122 29.38 2.44 -6.26
CA PRO A 122 29.98 2.40 -7.59
C PRO A 122 29.61 1.08 -8.30
N PRO A 123 29.07 1.13 -9.54
CA PRO A 123 28.76 -0.07 -10.29
C PRO A 123 30.05 -0.79 -10.71
N PRO A 124 29.99 -2.11 -10.96
CA PRO A 124 31.13 -2.84 -11.48
C PRO A 124 31.52 -2.31 -12.87
N PRO A 125 32.81 -2.35 -13.25
CA PRO A 125 33.36 -1.64 -14.42
C PRO A 125 32.73 -2.05 -15.76
N SER A 126 32.10 -3.22 -15.84
CA SER A 126 31.42 -3.75 -17.02
C SER A 126 29.91 -3.46 -17.05
N SER A 127 29.31 -2.94 -15.98
CA SER A 127 27.85 -2.76 -15.91
C SER A 127 27.42 -1.46 -16.58
N SER A 128 26.48 -1.51 -17.51
CA SER A 128 25.86 -0.30 -18.05
C SER A 128 24.78 0.30 -17.13
N SER A 129 24.64 -0.19 -15.90
CA SER A 129 23.58 0.20 -14.97
C SER A 129 24.07 0.33 -13.52
N ILE A 130 23.37 1.18 -12.76
CA ILE A 130 23.51 1.32 -11.32
C ILE A 130 22.13 1.19 -10.65
N ARG A 131 22.07 0.45 -9.55
CA ARG A 131 20.89 0.29 -8.69
C ARG A 131 21.24 0.81 -7.30
N PHE A 132 20.38 1.62 -6.71
CA PHE A 132 20.62 2.20 -5.38
C PHE A 132 19.32 2.46 -4.61
N ASP A 133 19.44 2.53 -3.29
CA ASP A 133 18.35 2.90 -2.38
C ASP A 133 18.08 4.41 -2.50
N LEU A 134 16.89 4.76 -2.97
CA LEU A 134 16.45 6.13 -3.18
C LEU A 134 16.29 6.89 -1.86
N ILE A 135 15.86 6.20 -0.79
CA ILE A 135 15.60 6.82 0.52
C ILE A 135 16.92 7.11 1.21
N ALA A 136 17.82 6.13 1.26
CA ALA A 136 19.15 6.32 1.83
C ALA A 136 19.93 7.42 1.09
N LEU A 137 19.81 7.48 -0.24
CA LEU A 137 20.39 8.57 -1.04
C LEU A 137 19.76 9.92 -0.69
N SER A 138 18.43 9.98 -0.55
CA SER A 138 17.72 11.21 -0.19
C SER A 138 18.16 11.74 1.17
N ASP A 139 18.28 10.86 2.16
CA ASP A 139 18.72 11.20 3.50
C ASP A 139 20.19 11.66 3.50
N SER A 140 21.07 11.01 2.74
CA SER A 140 22.48 11.40 2.59
C SER A 140 22.65 12.77 1.93
N LEU A 141 21.76 13.12 1.00
CA LEU A 141 21.74 14.43 0.33
C LEU A 141 21.05 15.52 1.17
N GLY A 142 20.30 15.15 2.20
CA GLY A 142 19.39 16.05 2.89
C GLY A 142 18.25 16.57 2.00
N TRP A 143 17.90 15.82 0.95
CA TRP A 143 16.86 16.20 -0.01
C TRP A 143 15.59 15.40 0.21
N GLU A 144 14.43 15.97 -0.13
CA GLU A 144 13.20 15.20 -0.15
C GLU A 144 13.19 14.22 -1.34
N ALA A 145 12.76 12.97 -1.09
CA ALA A 145 12.69 11.92 -2.11
C ALA A 145 11.97 12.33 -3.41
N PRO A 146 10.87 13.12 -3.41
CA PRO A 146 10.27 13.62 -4.64
C PRO A 146 11.19 14.52 -5.48
N LEU A 147 12.03 15.34 -4.83
CA LEU A 147 13.00 16.20 -5.52
C LEU A 147 14.13 15.36 -6.13
N VAL A 148 14.62 14.38 -5.39
CA VAL A 148 15.62 13.41 -5.88
C VAL A 148 15.07 12.65 -7.09
N ARG A 149 13.83 12.14 -6.99
CA ARG A 149 13.14 11.44 -8.09
C ARG A 149 12.99 12.33 -9.32
N ARG A 150 12.60 13.60 -9.15
CA ARG A 150 12.45 14.56 -10.25
C ARG A 150 13.80 14.84 -10.92
N ALA A 151 14.87 15.00 -10.15
CA ALA A 151 16.21 15.20 -10.69
C ALA A 151 16.72 13.98 -11.47
N LEU A 152 16.47 12.77 -10.97
CA LEU A 152 16.84 11.52 -11.65
C LEU A 152 16.05 11.35 -12.96
N LEU A 153 14.74 11.58 -12.95
CA LEU A 153 13.93 11.58 -14.18
C LEU A 153 14.43 12.63 -15.19
N GLY A 154 14.88 13.80 -14.72
CA GLY A 154 15.49 14.83 -15.57
C GLY A 154 16.79 14.38 -16.24
N ALA A 155 17.51 13.44 -15.64
CA ALA A 155 18.70 12.82 -16.22
C ALA A 155 18.39 11.73 -17.26
N GLY A 156 17.13 11.27 -17.34
CA GLY A 156 16.64 10.27 -18.29
C GLY A 156 16.49 10.80 -19.72
N ARG A 157 17.55 11.41 -20.26
CA ARG A 157 17.62 11.90 -21.65
C ARG A 157 18.76 11.18 -22.39
N ASP A 158 18.72 11.23 -23.72
CA ASP A 158 19.80 10.75 -24.59
C ASP A 158 20.24 9.28 -24.35
N GLY A 159 19.29 8.35 -24.15
CA GLY A 159 19.61 6.92 -23.99
C GLY A 159 19.92 6.48 -22.55
N VAL A 160 19.65 7.35 -21.57
CA VAL A 160 19.60 7.01 -20.14
C VAL A 160 18.17 6.65 -19.76
N ALA A 161 17.95 5.43 -19.29
CA ALA A 161 16.68 4.97 -18.74
C ALA A 161 16.73 4.99 -17.20
N VAL A 162 15.62 5.43 -16.59
CA VAL A 162 15.48 5.56 -15.14
C VAL A 162 14.21 4.83 -14.72
N GLU A 163 14.37 3.83 -13.87
CA GLU A 163 13.28 2.98 -13.39
C GLU A 163 13.19 3.01 -11.87
N PHE A 164 11.97 3.09 -11.36
CA PHE A 164 11.68 3.02 -9.93
C PHE A 164 10.96 1.71 -9.63
N SER A 165 11.42 1.02 -8.59
CA SER A 165 10.93 -0.30 -8.21
C SER A 165 10.83 -0.44 -6.69
N GLU A 166 10.17 -1.50 -6.24
CA GLU A 166 9.92 -1.80 -4.82
C GLU A 166 9.11 -0.70 -4.11
N PRO A 167 7.77 -0.70 -4.25
CA PRO A 167 6.90 0.18 -3.48
C PRO A 167 7.18 0.03 -1.98
N ALA A 168 7.27 1.16 -1.27
CA ALA A 168 7.65 1.19 0.13
C ALA A 168 6.84 2.21 0.94
N PHE A 169 6.64 1.87 2.21
CA PHE A 169 6.20 2.83 3.23
C PHE A 169 7.40 3.69 3.64
N ARG A 170 7.27 5.01 3.52
CA ARG A 170 8.29 5.92 3.99
C ARG A 170 7.89 6.43 5.37
N VAL A 171 8.79 6.31 6.32
CA VAL A 171 8.55 6.66 7.72
C VAL A 171 9.70 7.52 8.21
N ARG A 172 9.39 8.57 8.96
CA ARG A 172 10.38 9.30 9.74
C ARG A 172 10.23 8.93 11.21
N SER A 173 11.22 8.26 11.78
CA SER A 173 11.30 7.94 13.21
C SER A 173 12.40 8.76 13.85
N TYR A 174 12.23 9.08 15.14
CA TYR A 174 13.32 9.57 15.97
C TYR A 174 14.28 8.39 16.19
N GLY A 175 15.52 8.50 15.71
CA GLY A 175 16.49 7.40 15.64
C GLY A 175 17.14 7.04 16.98
N ASP A 176 16.64 7.59 18.07
CA ASP A 176 17.21 7.59 19.43
C ASP A 176 16.31 6.89 20.45
N LEU A 177 15.29 6.14 20.01
CA LEU A 177 14.39 5.40 20.89
C LEU A 177 15.17 4.47 21.83
N SER A 178 14.95 4.63 23.14
CA SER A 178 15.47 3.72 24.14
C SER A 178 14.80 2.34 24.06
N GLY A 179 15.44 1.31 24.60
CA GLY A 179 14.86 -0.04 24.65
C GLY A 179 13.47 -0.06 25.32
N ALA A 180 13.29 0.72 26.39
CA ALA A 180 12.00 0.85 27.07
C ALA A 180 10.91 1.51 26.20
N GLU A 181 11.29 2.45 25.33
CA GLU A 181 10.35 3.09 24.40
C GLU A 181 9.96 2.17 23.25
N SER A 182 10.91 1.38 22.74
CA SER A 182 10.64 0.32 21.76
C SER A 182 9.68 -0.73 22.32
N ASP A 183 9.92 -1.20 23.55
CA ASP A 183 9.02 -2.15 24.23
C ASP A 183 7.62 -1.56 24.44
N ALA A 184 7.53 -0.28 24.81
CA ALA A 184 6.25 0.41 24.94
C ALA A 184 5.49 0.50 23.61
N ALA A 185 6.19 0.73 22.50
CA ALA A 185 5.62 0.72 21.16
C ALA A 185 5.08 -0.66 20.76
N CYS A 186 5.87 -1.70 20.96
CA CYS A 186 5.45 -3.09 20.74
C CYS A 186 4.22 -3.47 21.56
N LEU A 187 4.21 -3.16 22.87
CA LEU A 187 3.08 -3.45 23.75
C LEU A 187 1.81 -2.69 23.33
N PHE A 188 1.94 -1.43 22.93
CA PHE A 188 0.81 -0.64 22.44
C PHE A 188 0.20 -1.26 21.18
N LEU A 189 1.02 -1.59 20.19
CA LEU A 189 0.58 -2.22 18.95
C LEU A 189 -0.08 -3.58 19.20
N LEU A 190 0.52 -4.40 20.06
CA LEU A 190 -0.03 -5.69 20.45
C LEU A 190 -1.43 -5.55 21.09
N ARG A 191 -1.62 -4.55 21.96
CA ARG A 191 -2.92 -4.27 22.58
C ARG A 191 -3.95 -3.84 21.53
N ARG A 192 -3.57 -2.98 20.57
CA ARG A 192 -4.45 -2.56 19.46
C ARG A 192 -4.85 -3.75 18.57
N ALA A 193 -3.89 -4.57 18.17
CA ALA A 193 -4.13 -5.75 17.35
C ALA A 193 -5.06 -6.76 18.06
N ARG A 194 -4.81 -7.05 19.35
CA ARG A 194 -5.68 -7.93 20.15
C ARG A 194 -7.10 -7.38 20.28
N ARG A 195 -7.26 -6.08 20.50
CA ARG A 195 -8.58 -5.42 20.57
C ARG A 195 -9.33 -5.52 19.24
N HIS A 196 -8.63 -5.33 18.12
CA HIS A 196 -9.20 -5.44 16.78
C HIS A 196 -9.72 -6.87 16.54
N ARG A 197 -8.87 -7.89 16.72
CA ARG A 197 -9.26 -9.30 16.60
C ARG A 197 -10.44 -9.67 17.51
N ALA A 198 -10.44 -9.19 18.75
CA ALA A 198 -11.54 -9.44 19.68
C ALA A 198 -12.86 -8.76 19.23
N ALA A 199 -12.78 -7.58 18.61
CA ALA A 199 -13.95 -6.89 18.07
C ALA A 199 -14.52 -7.61 16.85
N GLU A 200 -13.66 -8.07 15.93
CA GLU A 200 -14.05 -8.88 14.77
C GLU A 200 -14.71 -10.19 15.21
N LEU A 201 -14.09 -10.92 16.16
CA LEU A 201 -14.67 -12.15 16.69
C LEU A 201 -16.04 -11.92 17.34
N ARG A 202 -16.20 -10.84 18.11
CA ARG A 202 -17.51 -10.44 18.67
C ARG A 202 -18.54 -10.11 17.60
N ARG A 203 -18.10 -9.58 16.45
CA ARG A 203 -18.97 -9.23 15.34
C ARG A 203 -19.41 -10.46 14.57
N LEU A 204 -18.47 -11.36 14.26
CA LEU A 204 -18.74 -12.66 13.64
C LEU A 204 -19.70 -13.49 14.47
N ARG A 205 -19.48 -13.57 15.80
CA ARG A 205 -20.40 -14.25 16.72
C ARG A 205 -21.81 -13.67 16.68
N ARG A 206 -21.95 -12.34 16.61
CA ARG A 206 -23.25 -11.67 16.49
C ARG A 206 -23.95 -11.98 15.16
N CYS A 207 -23.21 -11.92 14.05
CA CYS A 207 -23.76 -12.31 12.75
C CYS A 207 -24.23 -13.77 12.76
N LEU A 208 -23.40 -14.71 13.22
CA LEU A 208 -23.76 -16.12 13.27
C LEU A 208 -25.00 -16.37 14.14
N SER A 209 -25.10 -15.72 15.31
CA SER A 209 -26.28 -15.84 16.17
C SER A 209 -27.57 -15.30 15.53
N ALA A 210 -27.47 -14.38 14.58
CA ALA A 210 -28.62 -13.86 13.84
C ALA A 210 -29.11 -14.83 12.75
N PHE A 211 -28.25 -15.74 12.26
CA PHE A 211 -28.60 -16.76 11.26
C PHE A 211 -29.00 -18.11 11.86
N GLN A 212 -28.87 -18.30 13.17
CA GLN A 212 -29.26 -19.53 13.88
C GLN A 212 -30.67 -19.44 14.51
N ARG A 213 -31.50 -18.50 14.04
CA ARG A 213 -32.93 -18.40 14.35
C ARG A 213 -33.73 -18.64 13.08
#